data_AF-A0A9P7V4P1-F1
#
_entry.id   AF-A0A9P7V4P1-F1
#
_cell.length_a   1.000
_cell.length_b   1.000
_cell.length_c   1.000
_cell.angle_alpha   90.00
_cell.angle_beta   90.00
_cell.angle_gamma   90.00
#
_symmetry.space_group_name_H-M   'P 1'
#
loop_
_entity.id
_entity.type
_entity.pdbx_description
1 polymer ?
#
loop_
_entity_poly.entity_id
_entity_poly.type
_entity_poly.pdbx_seq_one_letter_code
_entity_poly.pdbx_strand_id
1 'polypeptide(L)'
;MLTSLYRSTATTSIRFSRSQTTPSLIRYHCVLSNTRFKPQITALRPFHSTSRPLQSSLSSRISQRVWYRKDGTSRSKVRGAIYTLIGSVAVLTGIAALEVMEDLQELVLQLAAMLQVQRVDFEEYSTIDFSDYRQTTQYFESLAKPFLITAQYSDEASVALFFKHVLEMDDATAAVVKERIHSCMKATAEQVHELLRGIGDEPLDSFQDITRLMREALLEVATDMMVETDDRLAALLKVFKDKDDSGKPPPSKGRGYELIG
;
A
#
# COMPACT_ATOMS: atom_id res chain seq x y z
N MET A 1 -8.99 -61.51 -20.86
CA MET A 1 -10.38 -61.14 -21.15
C MET A 1 -10.58 -59.69 -20.74
N LEU A 2 -11.06 -58.85 -21.69
CA LEU A 2 -11.52 -57.44 -21.55
C LEU A 2 -10.41 -56.42 -21.25
N THR A 3 -9.82 -55.64 -22.17
CA THR A 3 -10.31 -54.68 -23.22
C THR A 3 -11.25 -53.57 -22.75
N SER A 4 -11.01 -52.35 -23.28
CA SER A 4 -11.72 -51.05 -23.15
C SER A 4 -11.25 -50.10 -22.03
N LEU A 5 -11.04 -48.79 -22.19
CA LEU A 5 -11.23 -47.77 -23.26
C LEU A 5 -10.31 -46.58 -22.92
N TYR A 6 -9.42 -46.13 -23.80
CA TYR A 6 -9.61 -44.95 -24.68
C TYR A 6 -10.27 -43.73 -24.02
N ARG A 7 -9.47 -42.70 -23.68
CA ARG A 7 -9.93 -41.31 -23.74
C ARG A 7 -8.81 -40.36 -24.14
N SER A 8 -8.82 -40.09 -25.45
CA SER A 8 -8.17 -38.97 -26.13
C SER A 8 -8.60 -37.65 -25.51
N THR A 9 -7.64 -36.80 -25.13
CA THR A 9 -7.90 -35.39 -24.84
C THR A 9 -7.24 -34.55 -25.92
N ALA A 10 -8.10 -33.87 -26.68
CA ALA A 10 -7.73 -33.01 -27.77
C ALA A 10 -7.13 -31.69 -27.23
N THR A 11 -5.90 -31.40 -27.66
CA THR A 11 -5.24 -30.12 -27.41
C THR A 11 -5.82 -29.07 -28.36
N THR A 12 -6.81 -28.32 -27.88
CA THR A 12 -7.37 -27.16 -28.59
C THR A 12 -6.40 -25.99 -28.47
N SER A 13 -5.58 -25.81 -29.50
CA SER A 13 -4.75 -24.62 -29.73
C SER A 13 -5.64 -23.42 -30.06
N ILE A 14 -5.87 -22.54 -29.08
CA ILE A 14 -6.52 -21.24 -29.30
C ILE A 14 -5.48 -20.26 -29.85
N ARG A 15 -5.62 -19.97 -31.15
CA ARG A 15 -4.81 -19.03 -31.91
C ARG A 15 -5.27 -17.60 -31.60
N PHE A 16 -4.55 -16.89 -30.74
CA PHE A 16 -4.81 -15.48 -30.45
C PHE A 16 -4.34 -14.62 -31.63
N SER A 17 -5.28 -14.03 -32.35
CA SER A 17 -5.04 -13.09 -33.44
C SER A 17 -4.65 -11.72 -32.88
N ARG A 18 -3.39 -11.32 -33.05
CA ARG A 18 -2.92 -9.95 -32.79
C ARG A 18 -3.43 -9.02 -33.89
N SER A 19 -4.49 -8.27 -33.62
CA SER A 19 -4.83 -7.08 -34.39
C SER A 19 -3.85 -5.95 -34.02
N GLN A 20 -2.88 -5.72 -34.90
CA GLN A 20 -2.07 -4.51 -34.89
C GLN A 20 -2.97 -3.33 -35.28
N THR A 21 -3.31 -2.47 -34.32
CA THR A 21 -3.88 -1.16 -34.60
C THR A 21 -2.76 -0.14 -34.49
N THR A 22 -2.37 0.36 -35.66
CA THR A 22 -1.43 1.46 -35.84
C THR A 22 -2.06 2.78 -35.35
N PRO A 23 -1.36 3.61 -34.58
CA PRO A 23 -1.79 4.97 -34.34
C PRO A 23 -1.49 5.81 -35.60
N SER A 24 -2.55 6.26 -36.27
CA SER A 24 -2.47 7.22 -37.36
C SER A 24 -1.98 8.57 -36.83
N LEU A 25 -0.78 8.95 -37.27
CA LEU A 25 -0.21 10.30 -37.17
C LEU A 25 -1.15 11.31 -37.84
N ILE A 26 -1.95 12.02 -37.04
CA ILE A 26 -2.67 13.19 -37.52
C ILE A 26 -1.67 14.35 -37.62
N ARG A 27 -1.18 14.53 -38.84
CA ARG A 27 -0.32 15.62 -39.28
C ARG A 27 -1.17 16.88 -39.47
N TYR A 28 -1.24 17.74 -38.46
CA TYR A 28 -1.87 19.05 -38.64
C TYR A 28 -0.96 19.95 -39.49
N HIS A 29 -1.39 20.20 -40.73
CA HIS A 29 -0.84 21.25 -41.58
C HIS A 29 -1.17 22.61 -40.99
N CYS A 30 -0.16 23.30 -40.45
CA CYS A 30 -0.26 24.70 -40.07
C CYS A 30 -0.15 25.55 -41.35
N VAL A 31 -1.30 25.90 -41.94
CA VAL A 31 -1.37 26.91 -43.00
C VAL A 31 -1.32 28.28 -42.34
N LEU A 32 -0.17 28.96 -42.46
CA LEU A 32 0.01 30.37 -42.14
C LEU A 32 -0.76 31.22 -43.17
N SER A 33 -2.05 31.48 -42.93
CA SER A 33 -2.79 32.52 -43.63
C SER A 33 -2.49 33.87 -42.98
N ASN A 34 -1.48 34.54 -43.56
CA ASN A 34 -1.06 35.89 -43.23
C ASN A 34 -2.15 36.88 -43.69
N THR A 35 -3.17 37.11 -42.85
CA THR A 35 -4.16 38.18 -43.07
C THR A 35 -3.84 39.33 -42.12
N ARG A 36 -3.28 40.40 -42.69
CA ARG A 36 -3.18 41.72 -42.03
C ARG A 36 -4.59 42.24 -41.78
N PHE A 37 -5.12 41.97 -40.59
CA PHE A 37 -6.28 42.67 -40.07
C PHE A 37 -5.83 44.05 -39.57
N LYS A 38 -6.20 45.11 -40.29
CA LYS A 38 -6.17 46.48 -39.77
C LYS A 38 -7.30 46.59 -38.74
N PRO A 39 -7.06 46.94 -37.47
CA PRO A 39 -8.14 47.23 -36.55
C PRO A 39 -8.77 48.57 -36.97
N GLN A 40 -9.97 48.53 -37.54
CA GLN A 40 -10.85 49.70 -37.48
C GLN A 40 -11.27 49.85 -36.02
N ILE A 41 -10.71 50.88 -35.37
CA ILE A 41 -11.20 51.37 -34.08
C ILE A 41 -12.54 52.04 -34.36
N THR A 42 -13.60 51.26 -34.36
CA THR A 42 -14.95 51.79 -34.22
C THR A 42 -15.16 52.02 -32.73
N ALA A 43 -15.14 53.29 -32.32
CA ALA A 43 -15.42 53.71 -30.95
C ALA A 43 -16.87 53.31 -30.57
N LEU A 44 -17.05 52.07 -30.11
CA LEU A 44 -18.26 51.64 -29.44
C LEU A 44 -18.22 52.20 -28.02
N ARG A 45 -19.04 53.22 -27.78
CA ARG A 45 -19.39 53.68 -26.43
C ARG A 45 -19.86 52.46 -25.61
N PRO A 46 -19.26 52.14 -24.45
CA PRO A 46 -19.86 51.17 -23.57
C PRO A 46 -21.11 51.80 -22.95
N PHE A 47 -22.29 51.39 -23.42
CA PHE A 47 -23.52 51.54 -22.65
C PHE A 47 -23.36 50.68 -21.39
N HIS A 48 -22.96 51.29 -20.28
CA HIS A 48 -23.14 50.70 -18.96
C HIS A 48 -24.62 50.74 -18.59
N SER A 49 -25.40 49.76 -19.06
CA SER A 49 -26.67 49.42 -18.42
C SER A 49 -26.36 48.55 -17.20
N THR A 50 -26.16 49.20 -16.06
CA THR A 50 -26.29 48.50 -14.78
C THR A 50 -27.77 48.17 -14.61
N SER A 51 -28.16 46.94 -14.94
CA SER A 51 -29.43 46.38 -14.50
C SER A 51 -29.43 46.40 -12.97
N ARG A 52 -30.22 47.31 -12.37
CA ARG A 52 -30.51 47.27 -10.94
C ARG A 52 -31.38 46.03 -10.70
N PRO A 53 -30.93 45.00 -9.95
CA PRO A 53 -31.84 43.92 -9.58
C PRO A 53 -32.86 44.48 -8.59
N LEU A 54 -34.11 44.63 -9.02
CA LEU A 54 -35.23 44.80 -8.11
C LEU A 54 -35.35 43.51 -7.27
N GLN A 55 -35.37 43.69 -5.95
CA GLN A 55 -35.56 42.68 -4.91
C GLN A 55 -34.36 41.74 -4.65
N SER A 56 -33.35 42.26 -3.96
CA SER A 56 -32.34 41.44 -3.27
C SER A 56 -32.78 41.15 -1.83
N SER A 57 -32.97 39.88 -1.49
CA SER A 57 -33.07 39.38 -0.11
C SER A 57 -31.86 39.82 0.73
N LEU A 58 -31.96 39.82 2.05
CA LEU A 58 -30.83 40.18 2.93
C LEU A 58 -29.57 39.34 2.62
N SER A 59 -29.73 38.05 2.31
CA SER A 59 -28.62 37.18 1.87
C SER A 59 -27.99 37.61 0.54
N SER A 60 -28.81 38.08 -0.41
CA SER A 60 -28.36 38.63 -1.69
C SER A 60 -27.60 39.96 -1.52
N ARG A 61 -28.00 40.81 -0.57
CA ARG A 61 -27.26 42.07 -0.26
C ARG A 61 -25.89 41.80 0.36
N ILE A 62 -25.78 40.78 1.21
CA ILE A 62 -24.52 40.37 1.83
C ILE A 62 -23.58 39.76 0.78
N SER A 63 -24.08 38.84 -0.05
CA SER A 63 -23.27 38.23 -1.10
C SER A 63 -22.81 39.27 -2.14
N GLN A 64 -23.67 40.19 -2.57
CA GLN A 64 -23.29 41.29 -3.47
C GLN A 64 -22.17 42.16 -2.89
N ARG A 65 -22.19 42.43 -1.58
CA ARG A 65 -21.18 43.25 -0.89
C ARG A 65 -19.82 42.54 -0.75
N VAL A 66 -19.83 41.21 -0.67
CA VAL A 66 -18.62 40.36 -0.62
C VAL A 66 -18.00 40.21 -2.01
N TRP A 67 -18.80 39.95 -3.04
CA TRP A 67 -18.30 39.66 -4.39
C TRP A 67 -18.01 40.89 -5.26
N TYR A 68 -18.68 42.03 -4.98
CA TYR A 68 -18.62 43.24 -5.80
C TYR A 68 -18.22 44.47 -4.97
N ARG A 69 -17.62 45.47 -5.62
CA ARG A 69 -17.40 46.81 -5.05
C ARG A 69 -18.71 47.62 -5.11
N LYS A 70 -18.76 48.75 -4.38
CA LYS A 70 -19.91 49.67 -4.46
C LYS A 70 -20.17 50.15 -5.90
N ASP A 71 -19.13 50.19 -6.72
CA ASP A 71 -19.16 50.59 -8.14
C ASP A 71 -19.59 49.46 -9.09
N GLY A 72 -20.03 48.31 -8.56
CA GLY A 72 -20.48 47.16 -9.36
C GLY A 72 -19.37 46.33 -10.01
N THR A 73 -18.11 46.78 -9.93
CA THR A 73 -16.95 46.03 -10.41
C THR A 73 -16.62 44.84 -9.49
N SER A 74 -16.27 43.69 -10.06
CA SER A 74 -15.97 42.48 -9.28
C SER A 74 -14.71 42.67 -8.43
N ARG A 75 -14.70 42.12 -7.20
CA ARG A 75 -13.49 42.08 -6.36
C ARG A 75 -12.59 40.92 -6.80
N SER A 76 -11.84 41.11 -7.88
CA SER A 76 -10.95 40.09 -8.46
C SER A 76 -9.96 39.46 -7.47
N LYS A 77 -9.43 40.22 -6.52
CA LYS A 77 -8.52 39.72 -5.46
C LYS A 77 -9.20 38.72 -4.51
N VAL A 78 -10.46 38.96 -4.13
CA VAL A 78 -11.22 38.06 -3.24
C VAL A 78 -11.61 36.78 -3.98
N ARG A 79 -12.00 36.91 -5.25
CA ARG A 79 -12.27 35.75 -6.12
C ARG A 79 -11.02 34.90 -6.28
N GLY A 80 -9.87 35.52 -6.58
CA GLY A 80 -8.58 34.83 -6.66
C GLY A 80 -8.23 34.10 -5.36
N ALA A 81 -8.36 34.76 -4.20
CA ALA A 81 -8.10 34.14 -2.90
C ALA A 81 -9.01 32.93 -2.62
N ILE A 82 -10.28 33.00 -3.01
CA ILE A 82 -11.23 31.88 -2.85
C ILE A 82 -10.85 30.73 -3.79
N TYR A 83 -10.50 31.00 -5.05
CA TYR A 83 -10.06 29.95 -5.97
C TYR A 83 -8.74 29.32 -5.52
N THR A 84 -7.79 30.10 -5.00
CA THR A 84 -6.56 29.53 -4.44
C THR A 84 -6.82 28.73 -3.18
N LEU A 85 -7.75 29.17 -2.31
CA LEU A 85 -8.13 28.43 -1.11
C LEU A 85 -8.77 27.10 -1.48
N ILE A 86 -9.78 27.10 -2.37
CA ILE A 86 -10.44 25.88 -2.85
C ILE A 86 -9.43 24.96 -3.54
N GLY A 87 -8.54 25.51 -4.37
CA GLY A 87 -7.47 24.75 -5.01
C GLY A 87 -6.52 24.12 -3.99
N SER A 88 -6.09 24.87 -2.96
CA SER A 88 -5.21 24.35 -1.92
C SER A 88 -5.88 23.26 -1.07
N VAL A 89 -7.16 23.43 -0.72
CA VAL A 89 -7.93 22.42 0.00
C VAL A 89 -8.08 21.16 -0.85
N ALA A 90 -8.40 21.29 -2.14
CA ALA A 90 -8.51 20.15 -3.04
C ALA A 90 -7.18 19.39 -3.17
N VAL A 91 -6.05 20.09 -3.25
CA VAL A 91 -4.72 19.47 -3.27
C VAL A 91 -4.42 18.76 -1.96
N LEU A 92 -4.66 19.40 -0.80
CA LEU A 92 -4.42 18.78 0.51
C LEU A 92 -5.33 17.57 0.75
N THR A 93 -6.61 17.66 0.40
CA THR A 93 -7.53 16.51 0.43
C THR A 93 -7.08 15.40 -0.51
N GLY A 94 -6.55 15.74 -1.68
CA GLY A 94 -6.00 14.75 -2.62
C GLY A 94 -4.81 14.00 -2.04
N ILE A 95 -3.87 14.71 -1.40
CA ILE A 95 -2.71 14.09 -0.73
C ILE A 95 -3.18 13.18 0.41
N ALA A 96 -4.06 13.68 1.29
CA ALA A 96 -4.59 12.89 2.40
C ALA A 96 -5.37 11.65 1.90
N ALA A 97 -6.09 11.76 0.77
CA ALA A 97 -6.78 10.62 0.18
C ALA A 97 -5.80 9.57 -0.37
N LEU A 98 -4.65 9.98 -0.91
CA LEU A 98 -3.60 9.06 -1.33
C LEU A 98 -2.98 8.33 -0.13
N GLU A 99 -2.68 9.05 0.96
CA GLU A 99 -2.17 8.44 2.20
C GLU A 99 -3.16 7.39 2.74
N VAL A 100 -4.45 7.72 2.80
CA VAL A 100 -5.49 6.76 3.23
C VAL A 100 -5.59 5.56 2.28
N MET A 101 -5.42 5.75 0.97
CA MET A 101 -5.42 4.64 0.02
C MET A 101 -4.22 3.71 0.22
N GLU A 102 -3.04 4.27 0.50
CA GLU A 102 -1.84 3.49 0.81
C GLU A 102 -2.03 2.69 2.11
N ASP A 103 -2.56 3.32 3.17
CA ASP A 103 -2.87 2.64 4.44
C ASP A 103 -3.87 1.50 4.24
N LEU A 104 -4.94 1.74 3.47
CA LEU A 104 -5.93 0.70 3.16
C LEU A 104 -5.32 -0.45 2.36
N GLN A 105 -4.43 -0.15 1.40
CA GLN A 105 -3.73 -1.18 0.65
C GLN A 105 -2.82 -2.01 1.56
N GLU A 106 -2.10 -1.39 2.49
CA GLU A 106 -1.27 -2.10 3.46
C GLU A 106 -2.11 -3.01 4.37
N LEU A 107 -3.23 -2.51 4.89
CA LEU A 107 -4.16 -3.30 5.72
C LEU A 107 -4.75 -4.50 4.97
N VAL A 108 -5.09 -4.35 3.68
CA VAL A 108 -5.60 -5.45 2.85
C VAL A 108 -4.51 -6.50 2.62
N LEU A 109 -3.27 -6.09 2.36
CA LEU A 109 -2.14 -7.02 2.20
C LEU A 109 -1.86 -7.78 3.50
N GLN A 110 -1.88 -7.07 4.63
CA GLN A 110 -1.73 -7.64 5.98
C GLN A 110 -2.81 -8.68 6.30
N LEU A 111 -4.08 -8.38 5.99
CA LEU A 111 -5.17 -9.33 6.17
C LEU A 111 -5.03 -10.56 5.26
N ALA A 112 -4.63 -10.36 4.01
CA ALA A 112 -4.40 -11.47 3.08
C ALA A 112 -3.24 -12.37 3.57
N ALA A 113 -2.16 -11.78 4.08
CA ALA A 113 -1.06 -12.51 4.68
C ALA A 113 -1.53 -13.34 5.88
N MET A 114 -2.35 -12.75 6.74
CA MET A 114 -2.90 -13.44 7.90
C MET A 114 -3.72 -14.68 7.55
N LEU A 115 -4.59 -14.57 6.54
CA LEU A 115 -5.40 -15.70 6.08
C LEU A 115 -4.53 -16.82 5.51
N GLN A 116 -3.42 -16.48 4.84
CA GLN A 116 -2.47 -17.48 4.36
C GLN A 116 -1.74 -18.16 5.51
N VAL A 117 -1.31 -17.40 6.52
CA VAL A 117 -0.66 -17.92 7.73
C VAL A 117 -1.59 -18.86 8.48
N GLN A 118 -2.85 -18.47 8.70
CA GLN A 118 -3.84 -19.32 9.34
C GLN A 118 -4.09 -20.62 8.56
N ARG A 119 -4.09 -20.54 7.23
CA ARG A 119 -4.23 -21.73 6.37
C ARG A 119 -3.04 -22.67 6.51
N VAL A 120 -1.82 -22.14 6.44
CA VAL A 120 -0.58 -22.91 6.60
C VAL A 120 -0.56 -23.58 7.97
N ASP A 121 -0.88 -22.83 9.03
CA ASP A 121 -0.93 -23.36 10.39
C ASP A 121 -1.94 -24.51 10.54
N PHE A 122 -3.15 -24.34 9.99
CA PHE A 122 -4.18 -25.37 10.04
C PHE A 122 -3.79 -26.65 9.27
N GLU A 123 -3.13 -26.52 8.11
CA GLU A 123 -2.78 -27.64 7.25
C GLU A 123 -1.50 -28.36 7.71
N GLU A 124 -0.47 -27.62 8.15
CA GLU A 124 0.88 -28.16 8.31
C GLU A 124 1.29 -28.40 9.78
N TYR A 125 0.87 -27.56 10.73
CA TYR A 125 1.42 -27.54 12.10
C TYR A 125 1.42 -28.92 12.78
N SER A 126 0.31 -29.66 12.67
CA SER A 126 0.16 -30.99 13.30
C SER A 126 1.05 -32.09 12.70
N THR A 127 1.62 -31.86 11.53
CA THR A 127 2.41 -32.85 10.77
C THR A 127 3.91 -32.62 10.83
N ILE A 128 4.34 -31.44 11.31
CA ILE A 128 5.74 -31.03 11.35
C ILE A 128 6.44 -31.58 12.59
N ASP A 129 7.60 -32.21 12.41
CA ASP A 129 8.49 -32.53 13.52
C ASP A 129 9.42 -31.34 13.83
N PHE A 130 9.10 -30.62 14.91
CA PHE A 130 9.91 -29.50 15.39
C PHE A 130 11.30 -29.89 15.92
N SER A 131 11.59 -31.19 16.03
CA SER A 131 12.94 -31.69 16.36
C SER A 131 13.86 -31.66 15.15
N ASP A 132 13.30 -31.68 13.93
CA ASP A 132 14.06 -31.60 12.69
C ASP A 132 14.21 -30.14 12.25
N TYR A 133 15.46 -29.68 12.18
CA TYR A 133 15.82 -28.35 11.70
C TYR A 133 15.22 -28.06 10.34
N ARG A 134 15.32 -29.00 9.39
CA ARG A 134 14.90 -28.77 8.00
C ARG A 134 13.39 -28.56 7.93
N GLN A 135 12.62 -29.40 8.61
CA GLN A 135 11.16 -29.29 8.64
C GLN A 135 10.71 -28.01 9.35
N THR A 136 11.37 -27.65 10.45
CA THR A 136 11.09 -26.40 11.18
C THR A 136 11.34 -25.19 10.30
N THR A 137 12.47 -25.13 9.58
CA THR A 137 12.81 -24.04 8.66
C THR A 137 11.80 -23.94 7.52
N GLN A 138 11.40 -25.06 6.93
CA GLN A 138 10.42 -25.08 5.83
C GLN A 138 9.04 -24.57 6.29
N TYR A 139 8.58 -25.01 7.46
CA TYR A 139 7.33 -24.53 8.03
C TYR A 139 7.41 -23.03 8.37
N PHE A 140 8.50 -22.60 8.99
CA PHE A 140 8.73 -21.19 9.30
C PHE A 140 8.81 -20.32 8.04
N GLU A 141 9.44 -20.80 6.97
CA GLU A 141 9.42 -20.16 5.64
C GLU A 141 7.99 -20.02 5.12
N SER A 142 7.16 -21.05 5.22
CA SER A 142 5.75 -21.00 4.82
C SER A 142 4.94 -19.98 5.63
N LEU A 143 5.24 -19.79 6.92
CA LEU A 143 4.63 -18.76 7.76
C LEU A 143 5.14 -17.34 7.43
N ALA A 144 6.42 -17.19 7.07
CA ALA A 144 7.04 -15.90 6.82
C ALA A 144 6.77 -15.34 5.41
N LYS A 145 6.66 -16.22 4.40
CA LYS A 145 6.43 -15.84 3.00
C LYS A 145 5.27 -14.86 2.79
N PRO A 146 4.09 -15.05 3.39
CA PRO A 146 2.96 -14.12 3.22
C PRO A 146 3.27 -12.69 3.69
N PHE A 147 4.15 -12.52 4.67
CA PHE A 147 4.56 -11.20 5.18
C PHE A 147 5.68 -10.57 4.35
N LEU A 148 6.54 -11.39 3.74
CA LEU A 148 7.72 -10.94 3.01
C LEU A 148 7.45 -10.69 1.51
N ILE A 149 6.58 -11.50 0.90
CA ILE A 149 6.26 -11.42 -0.53
C ILE A 149 5.11 -10.44 -0.73
N THR A 150 5.44 -9.15 -0.81
CA THR A 150 4.52 -8.13 -1.30
C THR A 150 5.19 -7.27 -2.36
N ALA A 151 4.40 -6.56 -3.15
CA ALA A 151 4.90 -5.63 -4.17
C ALA A 151 5.83 -4.54 -3.62
N GLN A 152 5.82 -4.30 -2.30
CA GLN A 152 6.59 -3.26 -1.62
C GLN A 152 7.81 -3.80 -0.87
N TYR A 153 7.85 -5.10 -0.55
CA TYR A 153 8.83 -5.66 0.39
C TYR A 153 9.94 -6.46 -0.31
N SER A 154 9.67 -7.65 -0.83
CA SER A 154 10.67 -8.47 -1.53
C SER A 154 10.02 -9.40 -2.54
N ASP A 155 10.80 -9.77 -3.55
CA ASP A 155 10.39 -10.78 -4.53
C ASP A 155 10.57 -12.20 -3.97
N GLU A 156 9.80 -13.14 -4.51
CA GLU A 156 9.80 -14.54 -4.10
C GLU A 156 11.20 -15.18 -4.20
N ALA A 157 12.00 -14.80 -5.20
CA ALA A 157 13.34 -15.38 -5.40
C ALA A 157 14.30 -14.95 -4.28
N SER A 158 14.29 -13.67 -3.89
CA SER A 158 15.07 -13.17 -2.76
C SER A 158 14.73 -13.87 -1.44
N VAL A 159 13.43 -14.09 -1.17
CA VAL A 159 12.98 -14.80 0.03
C VAL A 159 13.41 -16.27 0.00
N ALA A 160 13.27 -16.93 -1.15
CA ALA A 160 13.69 -18.33 -1.32
C ALA A 160 15.21 -18.49 -1.16
N LEU A 161 16.02 -17.54 -1.65
CA LEU A 161 17.47 -17.55 -1.47
C LEU A 161 17.86 -17.40 0.01
N PHE A 162 17.20 -16.50 0.75
CA PHE A 162 17.43 -16.36 2.19
C PHE A 162 17.18 -17.67 2.94
N PHE A 163 16.02 -18.29 2.77
CA PHE A 163 15.70 -19.55 3.46
C PHE A 163 16.55 -20.71 2.97
N LYS A 164 16.99 -20.71 1.70
CA LYS A 164 17.99 -21.66 1.22
C LYS A 164 19.31 -21.51 1.99
N HIS A 165 19.79 -20.29 2.22
CA HIS A 165 20.98 -20.05 3.04
C HIS A 165 20.79 -20.49 4.49
N VAL A 166 19.62 -20.24 5.10
CA VAL A 166 19.27 -20.74 6.44
C VAL A 166 19.38 -22.28 6.48
N LEU A 167 18.86 -22.95 5.46
CA LEU A 167 18.77 -24.41 5.40
C LEU A 167 20.12 -25.09 5.11
N GLU A 168 20.98 -24.43 4.35
CA GLU A 168 22.32 -24.90 3.96
C GLU A 168 23.42 -24.56 5.00
N MET A 169 23.06 -24.01 6.16
CA MET A 169 24.00 -23.82 7.28
C MET A 169 24.48 -25.18 7.82
N ASP A 170 25.68 -25.60 7.40
CA ASP A 170 26.26 -26.90 7.77
C ASP A 170 27.69 -26.81 8.31
N ASP A 171 28.20 -25.60 8.56
CA ASP A 171 29.56 -25.43 9.10
C ASP A 171 29.64 -25.87 10.56
N ALA A 172 30.68 -26.64 10.91
CA ALA A 172 30.91 -27.16 12.27
C ALA A 172 31.08 -26.05 13.33
N THR A 173 31.52 -24.85 12.93
CA THR A 173 31.57 -23.65 13.78
C THR A 173 30.22 -22.94 13.91
N ALA A 174 29.26 -23.23 13.03
CA ALA A 174 27.92 -22.65 13.02
C ALA A 174 26.90 -23.52 13.77
N ALA A 175 27.29 -24.65 14.38
CA ALA A 175 26.36 -25.54 15.10
C ALA A 175 25.59 -24.81 16.21
N VAL A 176 26.26 -23.95 16.99
CA VAL A 176 25.63 -23.15 18.05
C VAL A 176 24.66 -22.10 17.46
N VAL A 177 25.03 -21.50 16.33
CA VAL A 177 24.19 -20.51 15.64
C VAL A 177 22.95 -21.18 15.04
N LYS A 178 23.15 -22.34 14.41
CA LYS A 178 22.09 -23.18 13.85
C LYS A 178 21.09 -23.61 14.93
N GLU A 179 21.57 -24.01 16.10
CA GLU A 179 20.71 -24.36 17.24
C GLU A 179 19.90 -23.15 17.75
N ARG A 180 20.52 -21.96 17.84
CA ARG A 180 19.81 -20.72 18.21
C ARG A 180 18.74 -20.34 17.19
N ILE A 181 19.08 -20.37 15.90
CA ILE A 181 18.14 -20.13 14.80
C ILE A 181 17.00 -21.15 14.84
N HIS A 182 17.31 -22.44 15.02
CA HIS A 182 16.31 -23.49 15.16
C HIS A 182 15.36 -23.23 16.33
N SER A 183 15.92 -22.93 17.50
CA SER A 183 15.14 -22.65 18.70
C SER A 183 14.27 -21.40 18.54
N CYS A 184 14.79 -20.35 17.89
CA CYS A 184 14.04 -19.14 17.56
C CYS A 184 12.86 -19.45 16.63
N MET A 185 13.10 -20.14 15.50
CA MET A 185 12.04 -20.52 14.56
C MET A 185 10.98 -21.40 15.20
N LYS A 186 11.40 -22.39 16.02
CA LYS A 186 10.50 -23.27 16.75
C LYS A 186 9.64 -22.50 17.76
N ALA A 187 10.26 -21.70 18.63
CA ALA A 187 9.53 -20.95 19.65
C ALA A 187 8.55 -19.94 19.02
N THR A 188 8.93 -19.37 17.88
CA THR A 188 8.08 -18.46 17.11
C THR A 188 6.90 -19.21 16.51
N ALA A 189 7.13 -20.35 15.84
CA ALA A 189 6.09 -21.20 15.29
C ALA A 189 5.05 -21.64 16.34
N GLU A 190 5.51 -22.07 17.51
CA GLU A 190 4.63 -22.47 18.62
C GLU A 190 3.79 -21.29 19.14
N GLN A 191 4.39 -20.09 19.27
CA GLN A 191 3.67 -18.89 19.70
C GLN A 191 2.66 -18.40 18.67
N VAL A 192 3.00 -18.44 17.38
CA VAL A 192 2.06 -18.12 16.29
C VAL A 192 0.87 -19.07 16.34
N HIS A 193 1.10 -20.37 16.49
CA HIS A 193 0.02 -21.36 16.59
C HIS A 193 -0.91 -21.08 17.78
N GLU A 194 -0.35 -20.75 18.94
CA GLU A 194 -1.16 -20.43 20.13
C GLU A 194 -1.98 -19.15 19.94
N LEU A 195 -1.39 -18.10 19.35
CA LEU A 195 -2.11 -16.87 19.02
C LEU A 195 -3.21 -17.12 17.98
N LEU A 196 -2.96 -17.98 16.99
CA LEU A 196 -3.97 -18.38 15.99
C LEU A 196 -5.13 -19.17 16.61
N ARG A 197 -4.87 -19.99 17.64
CA ARG A 197 -5.92 -20.66 18.41
C ARG A 197 -6.77 -19.69 19.23
N GLY A 198 -6.17 -18.63 19.77
CA GLY A 198 -6.83 -17.60 20.58
C GLY A 198 -7.57 -16.51 19.81
N ILE A 199 -7.52 -16.50 18.48
CA ILE A 199 -8.06 -15.42 17.62
C ILE A 199 -9.54 -15.11 17.81
N GLY A 200 -10.32 -16.08 18.32
CA GLY A 200 -11.76 -15.90 18.52
C GLY A 200 -12.11 -14.78 19.50
N ASP A 201 -11.23 -14.48 20.45
CA ASP A 201 -11.51 -13.53 21.53
C ASP A 201 -11.09 -12.09 21.16
N GLU A 202 -9.88 -11.91 20.63
CA GLU A 202 -9.33 -10.59 20.22
C GLU A 202 -8.54 -10.69 18.90
N PRO A 203 -9.22 -10.71 17.74
CA PRO A 203 -8.58 -11.01 16.45
C PRO A 203 -7.61 -9.93 15.98
N LEU A 204 -7.88 -8.66 16.33
CA LEU A 204 -7.08 -7.53 15.88
C LEU A 204 -5.77 -7.41 16.67
N ASP A 205 -5.84 -7.65 17.98
CA ASP A 205 -4.68 -7.64 18.86
C ASP A 205 -3.79 -8.86 18.58
N SER A 206 -4.39 -10.05 18.43
CA SER A 206 -3.69 -11.27 18.00
C SER A 206 -2.95 -11.09 16.67
N PHE A 207 -3.56 -10.37 15.71
CA PHE A 207 -2.94 -10.09 14.42
C PHE A 207 -1.69 -9.21 14.54
N GLN A 208 -1.77 -8.15 15.35
CA GLN A 208 -0.63 -7.26 15.61
C GLN A 208 0.50 -8.01 16.31
N ASP A 209 0.16 -8.86 17.28
CA ASP A 209 1.13 -9.66 18.02
C ASP A 209 1.82 -10.68 17.11
N ILE A 210 1.10 -11.39 16.23
CA ILE A 210 1.70 -12.32 15.26
C ILE A 210 2.63 -11.57 14.30
N THR A 211 2.21 -10.41 13.80
CA THR A 211 3.03 -9.61 12.88
C THR A 211 4.31 -9.11 13.56
N ARG A 212 4.22 -8.69 14.83
CA ARG A 212 5.39 -8.29 15.63
C ARG A 212 6.32 -9.48 15.87
N LEU A 213 5.77 -10.61 16.31
CA LEU A 213 6.52 -11.81 16.64
C LEU A 213 7.26 -12.39 15.43
N MET A 214 6.60 -12.46 14.27
CA MET A 214 7.25 -12.89 13.03
C MET A 214 8.37 -11.93 12.59
N ARG A 215 8.19 -10.62 12.78
CA ARG A 215 9.21 -9.62 12.49
C ARG A 215 10.44 -9.76 13.38
N GLU A 216 10.23 -9.88 14.69
CA GLU A 216 11.31 -10.05 15.68
C GLU A 216 12.11 -11.32 15.38
N ALA A 217 11.43 -12.44 15.11
CA ALA A 217 12.08 -13.69 14.76
C ALA A 217 12.89 -13.60 13.45
N LEU A 218 12.33 -12.96 12.41
CA LEU A 218 13.06 -12.75 11.15
C LEU A 218 14.31 -11.88 11.33
N LEU A 219 14.24 -10.86 12.18
CA LEU A 219 15.40 -10.04 12.53
C LEU A 219 16.46 -10.83 13.30
N GLU A 220 16.05 -11.64 14.28
CA GLU A 220 16.97 -12.48 15.05
C GLU A 220 17.66 -13.50 14.15
N VAL A 221 16.90 -14.22 13.32
CA VAL A 221 17.45 -15.19 12.36
C VAL A 221 18.41 -14.51 11.38
N ALA A 222 18.04 -13.36 10.81
CA ALA A 222 18.92 -12.64 9.90
C ALA A 222 20.20 -12.11 10.56
N THR A 223 20.10 -11.65 11.81
CA THR A 223 21.24 -11.15 12.57
C THR A 223 22.22 -12.27 12.91
N ASP A 224 21.71 -13.40 13.39
CA ASP A 224 22.51 -14.57 13.74
C ASP A 224 23.16 -15.20 12.50
N MET A 225 22.50 -15.09 11.34
CA MET A 225 23.04 -15.56 10.08
C MET A 225 24.19 -14.71 9.51
N MET A 226 24.40 -13.46 9.96
CA MET A 226 25.39 -12.52 9.39
C MET A 226 25.40 -12.50 7.85
N VAL A 227 24.25 -12.78 7.21
CA VAL A 227 24.19 -12.96 5.76
C VAL A 227 24.33 -11.61 5.09
N GLU A 228 25.23 -11.53 4.10
CA GLU A 228 25.15 -10.55 3.01
C GLU A 228 23.84 -10.81 2.26
N THR A 229 22.74 -10.31 2.82
CA THR A 229 21.41 -10.38 2.19
C THR A 229 21.39 -9.46 0.98
N ASP A 230 20.65 -9.83 -0.06
CA ASP A 230 20.34 -8.94 -1.19
C ASP A 230 19.92 -7.55 -0.66
N ASP A 231 20.37 -6.47 -1.30
CA ASP A 231 20.15 -5.08 -0.88
C ASP A 231 18.69 -4.79 -0.52
N ARG A 232 17.73 -5.47 -1.18
CA ARG A 232 16.29 -5.31 -0.90
C ARG A 232 15.83 -5.98 0.39
N LEU A 233 16.26 -7.22 0.64
CA LEU A 233 15.94 -7.92 1.88
C LEU A 233 16.70 -7.28 3.06
N ALA A 234 17.94 -6.86 2.82
CA ALA A 234 18.73 -6.08 3.78
C ALA A 234 18.03 -4.76 4.13
N ALA A 235 17.51 -4.04 3.12
CA ALA A 235 16.73 -2.82 3.32
C ALA A 235 15.44 -3.09 4.10
N LEU A 236 14.75 -4.20 3.84
CA LEU A 236 13.54 -4.61 4.56
C LEU A 236 13.85 -4.89 6.04
N LEU A 237 14.87 -5.70 6.32
CA LEU A 237 15.33 -5.98 7.68
C LEU A 237 15.79 -4.70 8.38
N LYS A 238 16.40 -3.76 7.66
CA LYS A 238 16.73 -2.44 8.19
C LYS A 238 15.49 -1.60 8.50
N VAL A 239 14.46 -1.61 7.65
CA VAL A 239 13.17 -0.93 7.91
C VAL A 239 12.49 -1.53 9.14
N PHE A 240 12.58 -2.85 9.32
CA PHE A 240 12.09 -3.51 10.52
C PHE A 240 12.84 -3.06 11.77
N LYS A 241 14.17 -2.96 11.71
CA LYS A 241 15.02 -2.46 12.79
C LYS A 241 14.79 -0.97 13.12
N ASP A 242 14.66 -0.12 12.09
CA ASP A 242 14.45 1.33 12.28
C ASP A 242 13.04 1.66 12.83
N LYS A 243 12.05 0.78 12.60
CA LYS A 243 10.71 0.90 13.22
C LYS A 243 10.74 0.66 14.74
N ASP A 244 11.70 -0.09 15.27
CA ASP A 244 11.88 -0.29 16.72
C ASP A 244 12.61 0.89 17.38
N ASP A 245 13.63 1.45 16.72
CA ASP A 245 14.38 2.63 17.22
C ASP A 245 13.55 3.93 17.14
N SER A 246 12.54 3.98 16.27
CA SER A 246 11.59 5.10 16.18
C SER A 246 10.40 4.97 17.12
N GLY A 247 10.44 4.03 18.08
CA GLY A 247 9.48 3.83 19.15
C GLY A 247 9.22 5.08 20.00
N LYS A 248 8.45 6.03 19.45
CA LYS A 248 7.54 6.81 20.26
C LYS A 248 6.46 5.83 20.71
N PRO A 249 6.31 5.59 22.03
CA PRO A 249 5.19 4.78 22.50
C PRO A 249 3.89 5.41 21.97
N PRO A 250 2.88 4.59 21.62
CA PRO A 250 1.56 5.13 21.29
C PRO A 250 1.16 6.07 22.43
N PRO A 251 0.67 7.29 22.14
CA PRO A 251 0.30 8.22 23.19
C PRO A 251 -0.69 7.48 24.11
N SER A 252 -0.27 7.28 25.36
CA SER A 252 -1.12 6.70 26.39
C SER A 252 -2.45 7.41 26.32
N LYS A 253 -3.56 6.67 26.19
CA LYS A 253 -4.94 7.18 26.18
C LYS A 253 -5.16 8.06 27.43
N GLY A 254 -4.80 9.34 27.31
CA GLY A 254 -5.06 10.38 28.27
C GLY A 254 -6.51 10.78 28.11
N ARG A 255 -7.29 10.54 29.16
CA ARG A 255 -8.68 10.97 29.37
C ARG A 255 -8.93 12.35 28.74
N GLY A 256 -9.60 12.39 27.60
CA GLY A 256 -9.92 13.62 26.86
C GLY A 256 -11.41 13.88 26.67
N TYR A 257 -12.28 13.05 27.24
CA TYR A 257 -13.74 13.23 27.19
C TYR A 257 -14.31 13.51 28.59
N GLU A 258 -13.77 14.51 29.26
CA GLU A 258 -14.47 15.22 30.33
C GLU A 258 -14.18 16.70 30.15
N LEU A 259 -15.06 17.40 29.42
CA LEU A 259 -15.39 18.84 29.55
C LEU A 259 -16.16 19.27 28.29
N ILE A 260 -17.43 18.90 28.22
CA ILE A 260 -18.45 19.80 27.68
C ILE A 260 -19.47 19.97 28.81
N GLY A 261 -19.39 21.13 29.45
CA GLY A 261 -20.52 21.74 30.14
C GLY A 261 -21.42 22.46 29.15
#